data_AF-A0A5E7U2S2-F1
#
_entry.id   AF-A0A5E7U2S2-F1
#
_cell.length_a   1.000
_cell.length_b   1.000
_cell.length_c   1.000
_cell.angle_alpha   90.00
_cell.angle_beta   90.00
_cell.angle_gamma   90.00
#
_symmetry.space_group_name_H-M   'P 1'
#
loop_
_entity.id
_entity.type
_entity.pdbx_description
1 polymer ?
#
loop_
_entity_poly.entity_id
_entity_poly.type
_entity_poly.pdbx_seq_one_letter_code
_entity_poly.pdbx_strand_id
1 'polypeptide(L)' 'MTPMEKLTEWNANWTLCHSVVRCKTCHAEQSELDRDKAFLHGAGCAKASRGILPWQALGDISIGKKHD' A
#
# COMPACT_ATOMS: atom_id res chain seq x y z
N MET A 1 -16.00 -7.09 0.14
CA MET A 1 -14.62 -7.30 0.60
C MET A 1 -14.51 -6.72 2.01
N THR A 2 -14.24 -7.58 2.99
CA THR A 2 -14.03 -7.21 4.40
C THR A 2 -12.69 -6.46 4.56
N PRO A 3 -12.49 -5.71 5.66
CA PRO A 3 -11.20 -5.07 5.94
C PRO A 3 -10.03 -6.06 5.96
N MET A 4 -10.29 -7.30 6.40
CA MET A 4 -9.28 -8.35 6.49
C MET A 4 -8.90 -8.92 5.12
N GLU A 5 -9.87 -9.07 4.21
CA GLU A 5 -9.59 -9.44 2.82
C GLU A 5 -8.81 -8.33 2.09
N LYS A 6 -9.19 -7.06 2.27
CA LYS A 6 -8.45 -5.92 1.73
C LYS A 6 -7.01 -5.86 2.27
N LEU A 7 -6.82 -6.13 3.56
CA LEU A 7 -5.49 -6.21 4.17
C LEU A 7 -4.67 -7.38 3.62
N THR A 8 -5.32 -8.50 3.34
CA THR A 8 -4.67 -9.67 2.71
C THR A 8 -4.22 -9.33 1.29
N GLU A 9 -5.08 -8.69 0.50
CA GLU A 9 -4.74 -8.23 -0.84
C GLU A 9 -3.61 -7.18 -0.79
N TRP A 10 -3.68 -6.24 0.14
CA TRP A 10 -2.63 -5.25 0.35
C TRP A 10 -1.28 -5.93 0.66
N ASN A 11 -1.27 -6.86 1.63
CA ASN A 11 -0.07 -7.63 2.00
C ASN A 11 0.44 -8.55 0.87
N ALA A 12 -0.38 -8.93 -0.10
CA ALA A 12 0.08 -9.68 -1.26
C ALA A 12 0.97 -8.83 -2.18
N ASN A 13 0.78 -7.51 -2.20
CA ASN A 13 1.44 -6.58 -3.12
C ASN A 13 2.55 -5.76 -2.44
N TRP A 14 2.38 -5.43 -1.17
CA TRP A 14 3.28 -4.57 -0.41
C TRP A 14 3.62 -5.16 0.96
N THR A 15 4.68 -4.65 1.55
CA THR A 15 5.06 -4.89 2.96
C THR A 15 5.15 -3.55 3.66
N LEU A 16 4.65 -3.45 4.89
CA LEU A 16 4.87 -2.30 5.77
C LEU A 16 5.90 -2.68 6.83
N CYS A 17 7.02 -1.97 6.90
CA CYS A 17 8.04 -2.16 7.93
C CYS A 17 8.54 -0.81 8.40
N HIS A 18 8.52 -0.55 9.71
CA HIS A 18 8.98 0.71 10.32
C HIS A 18 8.46 1.97 9.61
N SER A 19 7.16 2.03 9.32
CA SER A 19 6.51 3.14 8.59
C SER A 19 7.06 3.37 7.18
N VAL A 20 7.64 2.34 6.56
CA VAL A 20 8.03 2.33 5.14
C VAL A 20 7.24 1.24 4.44
N VAL A 21 6.53 1.62 3.38
CA VAL A 21 5.92 0.66 2.48
C VAL A 21 6.93 0.28 1.42
N ARG A 22 7.12 -1.03 1.23
CA ARG A 22 7.92 -1.60 0.15
C ARG A 22 7.03 -2.39 -0.81
N CYS A 23 7.16 -2.13 -2.11
CA CYS A 23 6.55 -2.94 -3.15
C CYS A 23 7.28 -4.29 -3.26
N LYS A 24 6.55 -5.40 -3.16
CA LYS A 24 7.15 -6.75 -3.28
C LYS A 24 7.61 -7.09 -4.69
N THR A 25 7.13 -6.37 -5.71
CA THR A 25 7.47 -6.64 -7.12
C THR A 25 8.72 -5.89 -7.58
N CYS A 26 8.80 -4.59 -7.32
CA CYS A 26 9.91 -3.75 -7.79
C CYS A 26 10.84 -3.28 -6.68
N HIS A 27 10.56 -3.67 -5.42
CA HIS A 27 11.29 -3.25 -4.23
C HIS A 27 11.34 -1.75 -3.99
N ALA A 28 10.56 -0.95 -4.73
CA ALA A 28 10.40 0.46 -4.47
C ALA A 28 9.87 0.70 -3.06
N GLU A 29 10.34 1.76 -2.42
CA GLU A 29 10.04 2.09 -1.05
C GLU A 29 9.45 3.49 -0.99
N GLN A 30 8.48 3.68 -0.09
CA GLN A 30 7.94 4.99 0.24
C GLN A 30 7.75 5.05 1.75
N SER A 31 8.28 6.11 2.37
CA SER A 31 8.07 6.41 3.78
C SER A 31 6.66 6.95 4.01
N GLU A 32 6.13 6.75 5.22
CA GLU A 32 4.83 7.30 5.63
C GLU A 32 4.82 8.84 5.55
N LEU A 33 5.97 9.48 5.78
CA LEU A 33 6.14 10.93 5.64
C LEU A 33 5.90 11.43 4.22
N ASP A 34 6.06 10.55 3.22
CA ASP A 34 5.84 10.84 1.81
C ASP A 34 4.50 10.30 1.30
N ARG A 35 3.59 9.88 2.20
CA ARG A 35 2.30 9.25 1.83
C ARG A 35 1.41 10.10 0.93
N ASP A 36 1.58 11.42 0.97
CA ASP A 36 0.84 12.38 0.13
C ASP A 36 1.43 12.53 -1.27
N LYS A 37 2.62 11.96 -1.51
CA LYS A 37 3.26 11.91 -2.82
C LYS A 37 2.86 10.64 -3.56
N ALA A 38 2.97 10.69 -4.89
CA ALA A 38 2.79 9.51 -5.72
C ALA A 38 3.83 8.42 -5.34
N PHE A 39 3.36 7.17 -5.20
CA PHE A 39 4.25 6.03 -4.98
C PHE A 39 5.04 5.75 -6.26
N LEU A 40 6.36 5.94 -6.21
CA LEU A 40 7.24 5.80 -7.37
C LEU A 40 7.68 4.35 -7.52
N HIS A 41 7.09 3.64 -8.48
CA HIS A 41 7.52 2.29 -8.83
C HIS A 41 8.80 2.27 -9.65
N GLY A 42 9.58 1.19 -9.52
CA GLY A 42 10.70 0.90 -10.42
C GLY A 42 10.23 0.59 -11.85
N ALA A 43 11.13 0.76 -12.82
CA ALA A 43 10.85 0.50 -14.24
C ALA A 43 10.38 -0.96 -14.45
N GLY A 44 9.30 -1.14 -15.23
CA GLY A 44 8.74 -2.45 -15.53
C GLY A 44 7.90 -3.07 -14.40
N CYS A 45 7.57 -2.33 -13.34
CA CYS A 45 6.70 -2.87 -12.30
C CYS A 45 5.26 -3.08 -12.82
N ALA A 46 4.80 -4.33 -12.84
CA ALA A 46 3.42 -4.66 -13.19
C ALA A 46 2.36 -4.00 -12.29
N LYS A 47 2.75 -3.53 -11.10
CA LYS A 47 1.86 -2.82 -10.15
C LYS A 47 1.77 -1.33 -10.41
N ALA A 48 2.73 -0.73 -11.13
CA ALA A 48 2.68 0.68 -11.50
C ALA A 48 1.45 1.00 -12.35
N SER A 49 1.13 0.12 -13.32
CA SER A 49 0.01 0.31 -14.25
C SER A 49 -1.37 0.18 -13.60
N ARG A 50 -1.46 -0.35 -12.37
CA ARG A 50 -2.74 -0.48 -11.66
C ARG A 50 -3.18 0.81 -10.97
N GLY A 51 -2.29 1.79 -10.80
CA GLY A 51 -2.60 3.07 -10.16
C GLY A 51 -3.00 2.96 -8.67
N ILE A 52 -2.78 1.80 -8.03
CA ILE A 52 -3.16 1.58 -6.64
C ILE A 52 -2.05 2.14 -5.74
N LEU A 53 -2.37 3.20 -4.99
CA LEU A 53 -1.47 3.80 -4.03
C LEU A 53 -1.53 3.04 -2.69
N PRO A 54 -0.42 2.51 -2.20
CA PRO A 54 -0.44 1.60 -1.06
C PRO A 54 -0.93 2.26 0.22
N TRP A 55 -0.58 3.54 0.46
CA TRP A 55 -1.02 4.26 1.66
C TRP A 55 -2.51 4.60 1.63
N GLN A 56 -3.06 4.90 0.46
CA GLN A 56 -4.51 5.10 0.32
C GLN A 56 -5.26 3.79 0.57
N ALA A 57 -4.79 2.69 0.00
CA ALA A 57 -5.37 1.37 0.23
C ALA A 57 -5.30 0.94 1.71
N LEU A 58 -4.18 1.19 2.40
CA LEU A 58 -4.04 1.01 3.85
C LEU A 58 -5.02 1.88 4.65
N GLY A 59 -5.14 3.15 4.30
CA GLY A 59 -6.05 4.08 4.98
C GLY A 59 -7.52 3.62 4.90
N ASP A 60 -7.95 3.12 3.75
CA ASP A 60 -9.30 2.57 3.55
C ASP A 60 -9.57 1.32 4.41
N ILE A 61 -8.54 0.48 4.61
CA ILE A 61 -8.61 -0.67 5.52
C ILE A 61 -8.74 -0.21 6.98
N SER A 62 -7.94 0.77 7.40
CA SER A 62 -7.89 1.25 8.78
C SER A 62 -9.13 2.04 9.21
N ILE A 63 -9.76 2.78 8.30
CA ILE A 63 -11.00 3.53 8.59
C ILE A 63 -12.20 2.59 8.83
N GLY A 64 -12.09 1.31 8.48
CA GLY A 64 -13.07 0.28 8.82
C GLY A 64 -13.15 -0.08 10.32
N LYS A 65 -12.30 0.49 11.19
CA LYS A 65 -12.38 0.38 12.65
C LYS A 65 -12.95 1.66 13.27
N LYS A 66 -14.20 2.01 12.97
CA LYS A 66 -15.02 2.77 13.93
C LYS A 66 -15.78 1.73 14.76
N HIS A 67 -15.25 1.43 15.95
CA HIS A 67 -16.06 0.91 17.04
C HIS A 67 -17.03 2.05 17.41
N ASP A 68 -18.31 1.84 17.20
CA ASP A 68 -19.40 2.40 18.00
C ASP A 68 -19.97 1.21 18.79
#